data_AF-A0A0W0R5D5-F1
#
_entry.id   AF-A0A0W0R5D5-F1
#
_cell.length_a   1.000
_cell.length_b   1.000
_cell.length_c   1.000
_cell.angle_alpha   90.00
_cell.angle_beta   90.00
_cell.angle_gamma   90.00
#
_symmetry.space_group_name_H-M   'P 1'
#
loop_
_entity.id
_entity.type
_entity.pdbx_description
1 polymer ?
#
loop_
_entity_poly.entity_id
_entity_poly.type
_entity_poly.pdbx_seq_one_letter_code
_entity_poly.pdbx_strand_id
1 'polypeptide(L)'
;MTALAYNDYLEETIQHWKHISPIIHDPQNDDEYEKLASMLDQLLDVVGDNESHDLMGLVDVISHMITMYDENHDEQLQKGSGIDALKFLMEQHGLDQSDLKDEIGSQGVVSEILNGKRQLNLSHIKKLAKRFHVTPATFID
;
A
#
# COMPACT_ATOMS: atom_id res chain seq x y z
N MET A 1 -37.02 28.14 0.62
CA MET A 1 -35.73 28.81 0.34
C MET A 1 -34.60 27.82 0.01
N THR A 2 -34.82 26.49 0.07
CA THR A 2 -33.77 25.47 -0.06
C THR A 2 -33.49 24.98 -1.49
N ALA A 3 -34.45 25.03 -2.42
CA ALA A 3 -34.26 24.51 -3.78
C ALA A 3 -33.53 25.49 -4.73
N LEU A 4 -33.67 26.80 -4.51
CA LEU A 4 -33.00 27.82 -5.34
C LEU A 4 -31.50 27.88 -5.03
N ALA A 5 -31.12 27.90 -3.75
CA ALA A 5 -29.71 27.91 -3.34
C ALA A 5 -28.95 26.65 -3.82
N TYR A 6 -29.59 25.48 -3.84
CA TYR A 6 -28.96 24.24 -4.33
C TYR A 6 -28.67 24.26 -5.84
N ASN A 7 -29.55 24.91 -6.62
CA ASN A 7 -29.34 25.07 -8.06
C ASN A 7 -28.17 26.01 -8.35
N ASP A 8 -28.03 27.08 -7.56
CA ASP A 8 -26.97 28.06 -7.72
C ASP A 8 -25.57 27.45 -7.45
N TYR A 9 -25.43 26.63 -6.40
CA TYR A 9 -24.16 25.93 -6.11
C TYR A 9 -23.75 24.94 -7.19
N LEU A 10 -24.71 24.23 -7.80
CA LEU A 10 -24.42 23.29 -8.87
C LEU A 10 -23.98 24.01 -10.16
N GLU A 11 -24.63 25.12 -10.51
CA GLU A 11 -24.24 25.94 -11.66
C GLU A 11 -22.82 26.50 -11.50
N GLU A 12 -22.50 27.03 -10.32
CA GLU A 12 -21.15 27.50 -10.00
C GLU A 12 -20.13 26.34 -10.07
N THR A 13 -20.46 25.19 -9.49
CA THR A 13 -19.60 23.99 -9.57
C THR A 13 -19.34 23.59 -11.02
N ILE A 14 -20.36 23.54 -11.87
CA ILE A 14 -20.23 23.20 -13.30
C ILE A 14 -19.32 24.20 -14.02
N GLN A 15 -19.43 25.49 -13.71
CA GLN A 15 -18.60 26.53 -14.31
C GLN A 15 -17.11 26.36 -14.00
N HIS A 16 -16.79 25.91 -12.78
CA HIS A 16 -15.42 25.67 -12.32
C HIS A 16 -14.91 24.26 -12.65
N TRP A 17 -15.80 23.29 -12.87
CA TRP A 17 -15.46 21.87 -13.06
C TRP A 17 -14.41 21.64 -14.16
N LYS A 18 -14.46 22.39 -15.26
CA LYS A 18 -13.49 22.26 -16.37
C LYS A 18 -12.02 22.46 -15.96
N HIS A 19 -11.77 23.14 -14.85
CA HIS A 19 -10.42 23.35 -14.31
C HIS A 19 -9.96 22.22 -13.40
N ILE A 20 -10.91 21.42 -12.90
CA ILE A 20 -10.72 20.37 -11.90
C ILE A 20 -10.74 18.98 -12.55
N SER A 21 -11.64 18.79 -13.53
CA SER A 21 -11.87 17.51 -14.21
C SER A 21 -10.67 16.87 -14.91
N PRO A 22 -9.63 17.60 -15.37
CA PRO A 22 -8.44 16.96 -15.94
C PRO A 22 -7.55 16.26 -14.90
N ILE A 23 -7.81 16.51 -13.62
CA ILE A 23 -6.97 16.08 -12.51
C ILE A 23 -7.74 15.14 -11.59
N ILE A 24 -9.01 15.46 -11.31
CA ILE A 24 -9.83 14.70 -10.36
C ILE A 24 -10.65 13.66 -11.10
N HIS A 25 -10.05 12.49 -11.28
CA HIS A 25 -10.68 11.25 -11.72
C HIS A 25 -9.91 10.06 -11.15
N ASP A 26 -10.55 8.89 -11.11
CA ASP A 26 -9.85 7.65 -10.74
C ASP A 26 -8.67 7.42 -11.71
N PRO A 27 -7.44 7.26 -11.21
CA PRO A 27 -6.29 7.04 -12.08
C PRO A 27 -6.45 5.70 -12.81
N GLN A 28 -5.99 5.64 -14.07
CA GLN A 28 -6.11 4.45 -14.91
C GLN A 28 -4.74 3.83 -15.25
N ASN A 29 -3.65 4.44 -14.80
CA ASN A 29 -2.27 4.03 -15.01
C ASN A 29 -1.34 4.69 -13.97
N ASP A 30 -0.12 4.19 -13.88
CA ASP A 30 0.92 4.65 -12.95
C ASP A 30 1.22 6.16 -13.11
N ASP A 31 1.25 6.70 -14.33
CA ASP A 31 1.55 8.12 -14.56
C ASP A 31 0.45 9.04 -14.00
N GLU A 32 -0.80 8.60 -14.00
CA GLU A 32 -1.93 9.31 -13.39
C GLU A 32 -1.95 9.15 -11.88
N TYR A 33 -1.61 7.96 -11.37
CA TYR A 33 -1.42 7.71 -9.94
C TYR A 33 -0.37 8.65 -9.34
N GLU A 34 0.82 8.73 -9.95
CA GLU A 34 1.92 9.56 -9.47
C GLU A 34 1.56 11.06 -9.46
N LYS A 35 0.75 11.51 -10.42
CA LYS A 35 0.24 12.89 -10.41
C LYS A 35 -0.68 13.16 -9.23
N LEU A 36 -1.58 12.22 -8.92
CA LEU A 36 -2.48 12.33 -7.77
C LEU A 36 -1.71 12.26 -6.45
N ALA A 37 -0.74 11.35 -6.32
CA ALA A 37 0.12 11.25 -5.15
C ALA A 37 0.92 12.54 -4.92
N SER A 38 1.57 13.07 -5.97
CA SER A 38 2.29 14.34 -5.89
C SER A 38 1.38 15.53 -5.55
N MET A 39 0.12 15.49 -5.97
CA MET A 39 -0.87 16.50 -5.61
C MET A 39 -1.31 16.38 -4.15
N LEU A 40 -1.52 15.15 -3.67
CA LEU A 40 -1.85 14.88 -2.28
C LEU A 40 -0.75 15.41 -1.36
N ASP A 41 0.52 15.17 -1.68
CA ASP A 41 1.65 15.71 -0.92
C ASP A 41 1.61 17.24 -0.83
N GLN A 42 1.41 17.91 -1.97
CA GLN A 42 1.29 19.38 -2.01
C GLN A 42 0.08 19.89 -1.22
N LEU A 43 -1.04 19.15 -1.23
CA LEU A 43 -2.24 19.50 -0.46
C LEU A 43 -2.00 19.34 1.03
N LEU A 44 -1.32 18.28 1.46
CA LEU A 44 -0.96 18.06 2.86
C LEU A 44 0.01 19.15 3.37
N ASP A 45 0.94 19.61 2.53
CA ASP A 45 1.80 20.76 2.84
C ASP A 45 0.99 22.07 3.05
N VAL A 46 -0.08 22.28 2.27
CA VAL A 46 -0.94 23.45 2.39
C VAL A 46 -1.85 23.38 3.62
N VAL A 47 -2.45 22.21 3.87
CA VAL A 47 -3.36 21.97 5.00
C VAL A 47 -2.59 21.96 6.33
N GLY A 48 -1.38 21.40 6.34
CA GLY A 48 -0.58 21.19 7.54
C GLY A 48 -1.34 20.39 8.61
N ASP A 49 -1.24 20.81 9.87
CA ASP A 49 -1.91 20.17 11.00
C ASP A 49 -3.38 20.59 11.17
N ASN A 50 -3.97 21.33 10.22
CA ASN A 50 -5.34 21.82 10.34
C ASN A 50 -6.36 20.83 9.74
N GLU A 51 -6.81 19.89 10.56
CA GLU A 51 -7.85 18.92 10.19
C GLU A 51 -9.22 19.54 9.84
N SER A 52 -9.43 20.84 10.08
CA SER A 52 -10.66 21.57 9.71
C SER A 52 -10.48 22.49 8.50
N HIS A 53 -9.39 22.35 7.75
CA HIS A 53 -9.14 23.16 6.56
C HIS A 53 -10.19 22.90 5.47
N ASP A 54 -10.60 23.93 4.73
CA ASP A 54 -11.58 23.85 3.64
C ASP A 54 -11.18 22.88 2.49
N LEU A 55 -9.91 22.45 2.48
CA LEU A 55 -9.35 21.55 1.47
C LEU A 55 -9.30 20.09 1.94
N MET A 56 -9.67 19.80 3.19
CA MET A 56 -9.69 18.43 3.70
C MET A 56 -10.60 17.51 2.89
N GLY A 57 -11.74 18.01 2.41
CA GLY A 57 -12.60 17.24 1.51
C GLY A 57 -11.91 16.86 0.19
N LEU A 58 -10.96 17.66 -0.30
CA LEU A 58 -10.17 17.35 -1.49
C LEU A 58 -9.07 16.33 -1.18
N VAL A 59 -8.42 16.44 -0.02
CA VAL A 59 -7.49 15.42 0.51
C VAL A 59 -8.19 14.06 0.56
N ASP A 60 -9.36 14.00 1.20
CA ASP A 60 -10.14 12.76 1.34
C ASP A 60 -10.48 12.13 -0.01
N VAL A 61 -10.93 12.94 -0.98
CA VAL A 61 -11.28 12.46 -2.33
C VAL A 61 -10.06 11.90 -3.06
N ILE A 62 -8.94 12.61 -3.05
CA ILE A 62 -7.72 12.16 -3.74
C ILE A 62 -7.14 10.91 -3.07
N SER A 63 -7.07 10.88 -1.73
CA SER A 63 -6.65 9.70 -0.99
C SER A 63 -7.52 8.49 -1.30
N HIS A 64 -8.85 8.69 -1.45
CA HIS A 64 -9.75 7.62 -1.83
C HIS A 64 -9.51 7.12 -3.26
N MET A 65 -9.27 8.00 -4.23
CA MET A 65 -8.96 7.62 -5.62
C MET A 65 -7.66 6.80 -5.72
N ILE A 66 -6.62 7.21 -5.00
CA ILE A 66 -5.34 6.48 -4.88
C ILE A 66 -5.59 5.10 -4.27
N THR A 67 -6.33 5.04 -3.17
CA THR A 67 -6.65 3.77 -2.50
C THR A 67 -7.42 2.82 -3.42
N MET A 68 -8.44 3.33 -4.12
CA MET A 68 -9.21 2.52 -5.08
C MET A 68 -8.36 2.03 -6.25
N TYR A 69 -7.39 2.83 -6.69
CA TYR A 69 -6.42 2.39 -7.69
C TYR A 69 -5.57 1.25 -7.17
N ASP A 70 -4.98 1.44 -5.99
CA ASP A 70 -4.15 0.43 -5.32
C ASP A 70 -4.95 -0.87 -5.14
N GLU A 71 -6.17 -0.83 -4.61
CA GLU A 71 -7.04 -2.02 -4.43
C GLU A 71 -7.39 -2.74 -5.73
N ASN A 72 -7.50 -2.02 -6.85
CA ASN A 72 -7.81 -2.60 -8.16
C ASN A 72 -6.55 -3.03 -8.93
N HIS A 73 -5.39 -2.47 -8.58
CA HIS A 73 -4.08 -2.81 -9.14
C HIS A 73 -3.25 -3.71 -8.20
N ASP A 74 -3.82 -4.08 -7.05
CA ASP A 74 -3.31 -4.91 -5.95
C ASP A 74 -3.07 -6.38 -6.34
N GLU A 75 -3.21 -6.75 -7.62
CA GLU A 75 -2.55 -7.96 -8.13
C GLU A 75 -1.03 -7.76 -8.29
N GLN A 76 -0.53 -6.51 -8.32
CA GLN A 76 0.89 -6.18 -8.57
C GLN A 76 1.62 -5.49 -7.42
N LEU A 77 0.91 -4.94 -6.44
CA LEU A 77 1.48 -4.76 -5.11
C LEU A 77 1.62 -6.15 -4.52
N GLN A 78 2.74 -6.79 -4.87
CA GLN A 78 3.17 -8.05 -4.30
C GLN A 78 2.88 -7.96 -2.80
N LYS A 79 1.89 -8.72 -2.31
CA LYS A 79 2.01 -9.30 -0.97
C LYS A 79 3.44 -9.77 -0.94
N GLY A 80 4.30 -9.07 -0.19
CA GLY A 80 5.71 -9.42 -0.13
C GLY A 80 5.74 -10.91 0.10
N SER A 81 6.41 -11.65 -0.79
CA SER A 81 6.26 -13.10 -0.78
C SER A 81 6.60 -13.61 0.61
N GLY A 82 6.14 -14.79 1.00
CA GLY A 82 6.53 -15.39 2.27
C GLY A 82 8.06 -15.40 2.46
N ILE A 83 8.82 -15.36 1.35
CA ILE A 83 10.27 -15.19 1.34
C ILE A 83 10.70 -13.74 1.66
N ASP A 84 10.04 -12.71 1.14
CA ASP A 84 10.36 -11.32 1.45
C ASP A 84 10.02 -10.97 2.90
N ALA A 85 8.90 -11.49 3.42
CA ALA A 85 8.58 -11.42 4.84
C ALA A 85 9.68 -12.08 5.69
N LEU A 86 10.20 -13.24 5.25
CA LEU A 86 11.33 -13.90 5.92
C LEU A 86 12.61 -13.07 5.88
N LYS A 87 12.97 -12.47 4.74
CA LYS A 87 14.17 -11.61 4.61
C LYS A 87 14.08 -10.41 5.55
N PHE A 88 12.93 -9.75 5.57
CA PHE A 88 12.68 -8.62 6.47
C PHE A 88 12.84 -9.03 7.94
N LEU A 89 12.23 -10.15 8.35
CA LEU A 89 12.35 -10.65 9.72
C LEU A 89 13.78 -11.07 10.08
N MET A 90 14.56 -11.60 9.14
CA MET A 90 15.98 -11.88 9.36
C MET A 90 16.76 -10.58 9.62
N GLU A 91 16.55 -9.56 8.80
CA GLU A 91 17.21 -8.26 8.93
C GLU A 91 16.87 -7.57 10.27
N GLN A 92 15.58 -7.50 10.62
CA GLN A 92 15.13 -6.86 11.87
C GLN A 92 15.69 -7.54 13.13
N HIS A 93 15.94 -8.85 13.06
CA HIS A 93 16.50 -9.62 14.16
C HIS A 93 18.02 -9.80 14.08
N GLY A 94 18.69 -9.23 13.06
CA GLY A 94 20.14 -9.38 12.85
C GLY A 94 20.58 -10.83 12.65
N LEU A 95 19.76 -11.64 11.96
CA LEU A 95 19.98 -13.06 11.74
C LEU A 95 20.59 -13.33 10.35
N ASP A 96 21.58 -14.21 10.33
CA ASP A 96 22.12 -14.76 9.09
C ASP A 96 21.44 -16.08 8.72
N GLN A 97 21.68 -16.56 7.50
CA GLN A 97 21.10 -17.82 7.00
C GLN A 97 21.46 -19.03 7.87
N SER A 98 22.61 -19.02 8.54
CA SER A 98 23.04 -20.07 9.46
C SER A 98 22.16 -20.17 10.70
N ASP A 99 21.48 -19.09 11.08
CA ASP A 99 20.70 -19.01 12.31
C ASP A 99 19.31 -19.62 12.16
N LEU A 100 18.88 -19.95 10.95
CA LEU A 100 17.58 -20.58 10.64
C LEU A 100 17.65 -22.12 10.60
N LYS A 101 18.68 -22.70 11.25
CA LYS A 101 18.93 -24.15 11.21
C LYS A 101 17.81 -24.98 11.81
N ASP A 102 17.18 -24.48 12.87
CA ASP A 102 16.16 -25.22 13.61
C ASP A 102 14.78 -25.17 12.91
N GLU A 103 14.52 -24.11 12.15
CA GLU A 103 13.28 -23.86 11.41
C GLU A 103 13.30 -24.48 10.02
N ILE A 104 14.39 -24.26 9.27
CA ILE A 104 14.50 -24.62 7.86
C ILE A 104 15.50 -25.76 7.66
N GLY A 105 16.72 -25.62 8.20
CA GLY A 105 17.79 -26.61 8.03
C GLY A 105 19.13 -26.00 7.64
N SER A 106 19.93 -26.72 6.86
CA SER A 106 21.28 -26.24 6.53
C SER A 106 21.26 -24.89 5.79
N GLN A 107 22.34 -24.12 5.93
CA GLN A 107 22.49 -22.81 5.30
C GLN A 107 22.29 -22.87 3.77
N GLY A 108 22.66 -23.97 3.11
CA GLY A 108 22.38 -24.19 1.69
C GLY A 108 20.87 -24.26 1.37
N VAL A 109 20.08 -24.94 2.20
CA VAL A 109 18.62 -25.01 2.03
C VAL A 109 17.98 -23.65 2.24
N VAL A 110 18.45 -22.89 3.24
CA VAL A 110 17.99 -21.52 3.49
C VAL A 110 18.28 -20.63 2.27
N SER A 111 19.49 -20.72 1.71
CA SER A 111 19.87 -19.99 0.49
C SER A 111 18.98 -20.36 -0.71
N GLU A 112 18.70 -21.64 -0.93
CA GLU A 112 17.79 -22.08 -2.00
C GLU A 112 16.40 -21.49 -1.86
N ILE A 113 15.89 -21.39 -0.62
CA ILE A 113 14.58 -20.79 -0.33
C ILE A 113 14.60 -19.28 -0.56
N LEU A 114 15.57 -18.57 -0.01
CA LEU A 114 15.67 -17.11 -0.14
C LEU A 114 15.87 -16.65 -1.60
N ASN A 115 16.43 -17.52 -2.45
CA ASN A 115 16.61 -17.30 -3.88
C ASN A 115 15.48 -17.91 -4.75
N GLY A 116 14.40 -18.41 -4.15
CA GLY A 116 13.23 -18.93 -4.87
C GLY A 116 13.44 -20.27 -5.60
N LYS A 117 14.59 -20.93 -5.42
CA LYS A 117 14.87 -22.27 -5.98
C LYS A 117 14.07 -23.36 -5.26
N ARG A 118 13.62 -23.08 -4.03
CA ARG A 118 12.84 -23.98 -3.20
C ARG A 118 11.76 -23.20 -2.45
N GLN A 119 10.59 -23.79 -2.28
CA GLN A 119 9.53 -23.18 -1.48
C GLN A 119 9.61 -23.57 0.01
N LEU A 120 9.11 -22.68 0.87
CA LEU A 120 8.82 -23.02 2.26
C LEU A 120 7.74 -24.11 2.30
N ASN A 121 7.93 -25.11 3.15
CA ASN A 121 6.87 -26.09 3.42
C ASN A 121 6.12 -25.72 4.71
N LEU A 122 4.99 -26.37 4.93
CA LEU A 122 4.14 -26.10 6.10
C LEU A 122 4.86 -26.29 7.45
N SER A 123 5.85 -27.19 7.53
CA SER A 123 6.65 -27.38 8.74
C SER A 123 7.56 -26.18 8.99
N HIS A 124 8.26 -25.68 7.96
CA HIS A 124 9.08 -24.47 8.03
C HIS A 124 8.22 -23.27 8.46
N ILE A 125 7.09 -23.06 7.80
CA ILE A 125 6.16 -21.96 8.08
C ILE A 125 5.74 -21.96 9.55
N LYS A 126 5.33 -23.10 10.10
CA LYS A 126 4.92 -23.20 11.51
C LYS A 126 6.05 -22.87 12.48
N LYS A 127 7.28 -23.31 12.17
CA LYS A 127 8.44 -23.05 13.01
C LYS A 127 8.88 -21.58 12.94
N LEU A 128 8.92 -21.00 11.74
CA LEU A 128 9.24 -19.58 11.53
C LEU A 128 8.20 -18.67 12.20
N ALA A 129 6.90 -18.95 12.03
CA ALA A 129 5.82 -18.24 12.71
C ALA A 129 6.00 -18.26 14.23
N LYS A 130 6.39 -19.42 14.79
CA LYS A 130 6.69 -19.54 16.21
C LYS A 130 7.93 -18.75 16.63
N ARG A 131 9.01 -18.78 15.84
CA ARG A 131 10.27 -18.07 16.13
C ARG A 131 10.07 -16.55 16.15
N PHE A 132 9.37 -16.02 15.14
CA PHE A 132 9.19 -14.59 14.95
C PHE A 132 7.92 -14.03 15.61
N HIS A 133 7.13 -14.88 16.27
CA HIS A 133 5.88 -14.49 16.92
C HIS A 133 4.86 -13.84 15.97
N VAL A 134 4.80 -14.33 14.73
CA VAL A 134 3.86 -13.88 13.68
C VAL A 134 2.89 -14.99 13.30
N THR A 135 1.88 -14.67 12.48
CA THR A 135 0.94 -15.69 12.00
C THR A 135 1.55 -16.53 10.87
N PRO A 136 1.17 -17.81 10.71
CA PRO A 136 1.60 -18.61 9.56
C PRO A 136 1.30 -18.00 8.20
N ALA A 137 0.21 -17.21 8.10
CA ALA A 137 -0.19 -16.53 6.88
C ALA A 137 0.86 -15.52 6.37
N THR A 138 1.74 -15.02 7.25
CA THR A 138 2.86 -14.15 6.89
C THR A 138 3.84 -14.81 5.90
N PHE A 139 3.91 -16.14 5.87
CA PHE A 139 4.84 -16.88 5.01
C PHE A 139 4.15 -17.62 3.85
N ILE A 140 2.88 -17.29 3.56
CA ILE A 140 2.08 -17.94 2.53
C ILE A 140 1.82 -16.92 1.42
N ASP A 141 2.18 -17.31 0.21
CA ASP A 141 1.83 -16.60 -1.03
C ASP A 141 0.38 -16.92 -1.44
#